data_AF-A0A638H4T2-F1
#
_entry.id   AF-A0A638H4T2-F1
#
_cell.length_a   1.000
_cell.length_b   1.000
_cell.length_c   1.000
_cell.angle_alpha   90.00
_cell.angle_beta   90.00
_cell.angle_gamma   90.00
#
_symmetry.space_group_name_H-M   'P 1'
#
loop_
_entity.id
_entity.type
_entity.pdbx_description
1 polymer ?
#
loop_
_entity_poly.entity_id
_entity_poly.type
_entity_poly.pdbx_seq_one_letter_code
_entity_poly.pdbx_strand_id
1 'polypeptide(L)'
;MKKNLLGFTLASLLFTTGSAVAAEYKIDKEGQHAFVNFRIQHLGYSWLYGTFKDFDGTFTFDEKNPSADKVNVTINTNSVDTNHAERDKHLR
;
A
#
# COMPACT_ATOMS: atom_id res chain seq x y z
N MET A 1 53.17 17.54 -5.87
CA MET A 1 51.84 18.11 -6.16
C MET A 1 50.86 17.13 -6.81
N LYS A 2 51.29 16.19 -7.67
CA LYS A 2 50.38 15.21 -8.32
C LYS A 2 49.87 14.07 -7.41
N LYS A 3 50.62 13.68 -6.36
CA LYS A 3 50.22 12.59 -5.43
C LYS A 3 49.11 12.98 -4.45
N ASN A 4 48.99 14.27 -4.12
CA ASN A 4 47.96 14.76 -3.19
C ASN A 4 46.60 14.93 -3.88
N LEU A 5 46.59 15.03 -5.22
CA LEU A 5 45.37 15.17 -6.02
C LEU A 5 44.60 13.84 -6.13
N LEU A 6 45.30 12.70 -6.16
CA LEU A 6 44.67 11.37 -6.13
C LEU A 6 44.01 11.04 -4.78
N GLY A 7 44.56 11.53 -3.67
CA GLY A 7 43.99 11.30 -2.34
C GLY A 7 42.66 12.04 -2.13
N PHE A 8 42.53 13.22 -2.74
CA PHE A 8 41.32 14.04 -2.64
C PHE A 8 40.14 13.45 -3.43
N THR A 9 40.39 12.83 -4.58
CA THR A 9 39.35 12.18 -5.38
C THR A 9 38.82 10.89 -4.74
N LEU A 10 39.65 10.15 -4.00
CA LEU A 10 39.20 8.92 -3.31
C LEU A 10 38.30 9.25 -2.09
N ALA A 11 38.56 10.36 -1.39
CA ALA A 11 37.74 10.79 -0.26
C ALA A 11 36.33 11.26 -0.69
N SER A 12 36.18 11.84 -1.88
CA SER A 12 34.86 12.23 -2.42
C SER A 12 33.99 11.04 -2.84
N LEU A 13 34.57 9.87 -3.15
CA LEU A 13 33.79 8.66 -3.49
C LEU A 13 33.17 7.97 -2.26
N LEU A 14 33.62 8.28 -1.04
CA LEU A 14 33.11 7.63 0.18
C LEU A 14 31.84 8.29 0.74
N PHE A 15 31.40 9.42 0.18
CA PHE A 15 30.19 10.14 0.63
C PHE A 15 28.91 9.78 -0.14
N THR A 16 28.96 8.84 -1.09
CA THR A 16 27.76 8.41 -1.85
C THR A 16 27.01 7.25 -1.21
N THR A 17 27.12 7.05 0.11
CA THR A 17 26.19 6.18 0.84
C THR A 17 24.81 6.84 0.82
N GLY A 18 24.09 6.65 -0.28
CA GLY A 18 22.71 7.11 -0.43
C GLY A 18 21.89 6.57 0.74
N SER A 19 21.31 7.48 1.52
CA SER A 19 20.29 7.13 2.49
C SER A 19 19.18 6.40 1.74
N ALA A 20 18.83 5.20 2.18
CA ALA A 20 17.67 4.49 1.64
C ALA A 20 16.44 5.36 1.96
N VAL A 21 15.84 5.94 0.92
CA VAL A 21 14.54 6.60 1.04
C VAL A 21 13.51 5.49 0.92
N ALA A 22 12.64 5.35 1.92
CA ALA A 22 11.52 4.41 1.85
C ALA A 22 10.75 4.63 0.55
N ALA A 23 10.51 3.54 -0.21
CA ALA A 23 9.82 3.65 -1.47
C ALA A 23 8.32 3.89 -1.22
N GLU A 24 7.75 4.88 -1.89
CA GLU A 24 6.31 5.15 -1.89
C GLU A 24 5.66 4.39 -3.04
N TYR A 25 4.60 3.65 -2.73
CA TYR A 25 3.85 2.82 -3.65
C TYR A 25 2.41 3.30 -3.74
N LYS A 26 1.88 3.25 -4.97
CA LYS A 26 0.46 3.47 -5.26
C LYS A 26 -0.24 2.12 -5.35
N ILE A 27 -1.39 1.98 -4.67
CA ILE A 27 -2.23 0.78 -4.84
C ILE A 27 -2.74 0.77 -6.27
N ASP A 28 -2.61 -0.38 -6.94
CA ASP A 28 -3.00 -0.54 -8.34
C ASP A 28 -4.51 -0.70 -8.51
N LYS A 29 -5.21 0.44 -8.38
CA LYS A 29 -6.64 0.57 -8.64
C LYS A 29 -6.98 0.41 -10.12
N GLU A 30 -6.14 0.91 -11.02
CA GLU A 30 -6.39 0.89 -12.47
C GLU A 30 -6.33 -0.54 -13.04
N GLY A 31 -5.32 -1.32 -12.63
CA GLY A 31 -5.21 -2.74 -12.94
C GLY A 31 -6.09 -3.66 -12.08
N GLN A 32 -6.75 -3.11 -11.06
CA GLN A 32 -7.58 -3.87 -10.10
C GLN A 32 -6.83 -5.03 -9.42
N HIS A 33 -5.52 -4.88 -9.16
CA HIS A 33 -4.69 -5.88 -8.47
C HIS A 33 -4.71 -5.72 -6.95
N ALA A 34 -5.84 -5.31 -6.39
CA ALA A 34 -6.04 -5.13 -4.96
C ALA A 34 -7.51 -5.39 -4.61
N PHE A 35 -7.76 -5.91 -3.41
CA PHE A 35 -9.10 -6.28 -2.97
C PHE A 35 -9.31 -5.93 -1.50
N VAL A 36 -10.45 -5.31 -1.19
CA VAL A 36 -10.92 -5.09 0.18
C VAL A 36 -12.15 -5.97 0.43
N ASN A 37 -11.89 -7.18 0.90
CA ASN A 37 -12.93 -8.19 1.12
C ASN A 37 -13.28 -8.31 2.61
N PHE A 38 -14.53 -8.64 2.89
CA PHE A 38 -15.00 -8.99 4.22
C PHE A 38 -15.86 -10.25 4.18
N ARG A 39 -16.05 -10.86 5.35
CA ARG A 39 -17.06 -11.88 5.57
C ARG A 39 -17.69 -11.76 6.95
N ILE A 40 -18.94 -12.15 7.05
CA ILE A 40 -19.69 -12.18 8.30
C ILE A 40 -20.60 -13.41 8.33
N GLN A 41 -20.91 -13.93 9.52
CA GLN A 41 -21.87 -15.01 9.64
C GLN A 41 -23.29 -14.52 9.36
N HIS A 42 -24.10 -15.36 8.74
CA HIS A 42 -25.54 -15.16 8.57
C HIS A 42 -26.28 -16.24 9.37
N LEU A 43 -26.86 -15.82 10.50
CA LEU A 43 -27.62 -16.67 11.43
C LEU A 43 -26.86 -17.91 11.96
N GLY A 44 -25.52 -17.89 11.93
CA GLY A 44 -24.69 -19.01 12.36
C GLY A 44 -24.66 -20.21 11.40
N TYR A 45 -25.31 -20.13 10.24
CA TYR A 45 -25.39 -21.25 9.27
C TYR A 45 -24.45 -21.08 8.08
N SER A 46 -24.24 -19.85 7.63
CA SER A 46 -23.45 -19.58 6.43
C SER A 46 -22.56 -18.37 6.59
N TRP A 47 -21.58 -18.26 5.69
CA TRP A 47 -20.74 -17.08 5.53
C TRP A 47 -21.29 -16.23 4.39
N LEU A 48 -21.57 -14.97 4.71
CA LEU A 48 -21.84 -13.94 3.74
C LEU A 48 -20.52 -13.26 3.40
N TYR A 49 -20.18 -13.26 2.11
CA TYR A 49 -18.99 -12.59 1.58
C TYR A 49 -19.39 -11.25 0.96
N GLY A 50 -18.53 -10.26 1.11
CA GLY A 50 -18.67 -8.99 0.43
C GLY A 50 -17.33 -8.32 0.15
N THR A 51 -17.39 -7.29 -0.69
CA THR A 51 -16.22 -6.53 -1.12
C THR A 51 -16.58 -5.05 -1.27
N PHE A 52 -15.59 -4.17 -1.19
CA PHE A 52 -15.72 -2.78 -1.62
C PHE A 52 -15.00 -2.60 -2.96
N LYS A 53 -15.76 -2.30 -4.02
CA LYS A 53 -15.21 -2.20 -5.38
C LYS A 53 -14.47 -0.90 -5.66
N ASP A 54 -14.74 0.14 -4.88
CA ASP A 54 -14.16 1.46 -5.06
C ASP A 54 -13.37 1.87 -3.83
N PHE A 55 -12.05 1.74 -3.94
CA PHE A 55 -11.09 2.22 -2.97
C PHE A 55 -9.83 2.69 -3.68
N ASP A 56 -9.01 3.45 -2.97
CA ASP A 56 -7.71 3.90 -3.42
C ASP A 56 -6.79 4.08 -2.20
N GLY A 57 -5.48 4.05 -2.39
CA GLY A 57 -4.53 4.26 -1.31
C GLY A 57 -3.08 4.28 -1.75
N THR A 58 -2.21 4.58 -0.79
CA THR A 58 -0.76 4.54 -0.92
C THR A 58 -0.15 3.86 0.29
N PHE A 59 1.06 3.34 0.12
CA PHE A 59 1.83 2.77 1.22
C PHE A 59 3.33 3.03 1.02
N THR A 60 4.06 3.14 2.12
CA THR A 60 5.53 3.14 2.11
C THR A 60 6.02 1.79 2.60
N PHE A 61 7.03 1.26 1.95
CA PHE A 61 7.68 0.01 2.35
C PHE A 61 9.21 0.18 2.35
N ASP A 62 9.81 -0.09 3.50
CA ASP A 62 11.25 -0.11 3.73
C ASP A 62 11.65 -1.42 4.41
N GLU A 63 12.16 -2.36 3.60
CA GLU A 63 12.63 -3.67 4.06
C GLU A 63 13.71 -3.57 5.17
N LYS A 64 14.51 -2.50 5.17
CA LYS A 64 15.60 -2.30 6.15
C LYS A 64 15.11 -1.59 7.42
N ASN A 65 14.00 -0.87 7.34
CA ASN A 65 13.41 -0.17 8.49
C ASN A 65 11.87 -0.27 8.50
N PRO A 66 11.28 -1.43 8.84
CA PRO A 66 9.84 -1.63 8.84
C PRO A 66 9.07 -0.69 9.79
N SER A 67 9.75 -0.11 10.79
CA SER A 67 9.13 0.88 11.69
C SER A 67 8.77 2.20 11.00
N ALA A 68 9.32 2.45 9.81
CA ALA A 68 9.00 3.60 8.96
C ALA A 68 7.86 3.33 7.96
N ASP A 69 7.37 2.09 7.88
CA ASP A 69 6.29 1.71 6.97
C ASP A 69 4.98 2.42 7.34
N LYS A 70 4.21 2.78 6.31
CA LYS A 70 2.92 3.47 6.44
C LYS A 70 1.96 2.93 5.40
N VAL A 71 0.67 2.96 5.73
CA VAL A 71 -0.40 2.65 4.78
C VAL A 71 -1.55 3.62 5.02
N ASN A 72 -2.11 4.13 3.93
CA ASN A 72 -3.32 4.94 3.98
C ASN A 72 -4.25 4.53 2.83
N VAL A 73 -5.49 4.17 3.17
CA VAL A 73 -6.50 3.70 2.23
C VAL A 73 -7.80 4.45 2.47
N THR A 74 -8.41 4.93 1.40
CA THR A 74 -9.76 5.50 1.39
C THR A 74 -10.69 4.54 0.67
N ILE A 75 -11.81 4.20 1.30
CA ILE A 75 -12.82 3.31 0.75
C ILE A 75 -14.11 4.11 0.55
N ASN A 76 -14.67 4.06 -0.65
CA ASN A 76 -16.02 4.55 -0.89
C ASN A 76 -17.03 3.47 -0.48
N THR A 77 -17.67 3.65 0.66
CA THR A 77 -18.57 2.64 1.25
C THR A 77 -19.81 2.36 0.38
N ASN A 78 -20.21 3.29 -0.50
CA ASN A 78 -21.30 3.07 -1.44
C ASN A 78 -20.99 1.97 -2.48
N SER A 79 -19.72 1.60 -2.63
CA SER A 79 -19.27 0.53 -3.54
C SER A 79 -19.36 -0.88 -2.94
N VAL A 80 -19.99 -1.02 -1.76
CA VAL A 80 -20.25 -2.32 -1.15
C VAL A 80 -21.00 -3.22 -2.13
N ASP A 81 -20.49 -4.44 -2.28
CA ASP A 81 -21.09 -5.50 -3.07
C ASP A 81 -21.07 -6.81 -2.28
N THR A 82 -22.25 -7.33 -1.99
CA THR A 82 -22.47 -8.67 -1.42
C THR A 82 -23.18 -9.58 -2.41
N ASN A 83 -23.20 -9.21 -3.69
CA ASN A 83 -23.89 -9.85 -4.80
C ASN A 83 -25.42 -9.94 -4.57
N HIS A 84 -26.03 -8.91 -3.97
CA HIS A 84 -27.48 -8.87 -3.72
C HIS A 84 -28.00 -7.43 -3.56
N ALA A 85 -28.67 -6.92 -4.60
CA ALA A 85 -29.07 -5.52 -4.70
C ALA A 85 -29.81 -4.96 -3.47
N GLU A 86 -30.85 -5.64 -2.97
CA GLU A 86 -31.61 -5.13 -1.80
C GLU A 86 -30.80 -5.13 -0.51
N ARG A 87 -29.82 -6.03 -0.40
CA ARG A 87 -28.97 -6.09 0.78
C ARG A 87 -27.90 -5.01 0.71
N ASP A 88 -27.30 -4.82 -0.46
CA ASP A 88 -26.34 -3.75 -0.69
C ASP A 88 -26.99 -2.37 -0.52
N LYS A 89 -28.28 -2.23 -0.88
CA LYS A 89 -29.08 -1.05 -0.57
C LYS A 89 -29.29 -0.83 0.93
N HIS A 90 -29.50 -1.90 1.70
CA HIS A 90 -29.68 -1.80 3.16
C HIS A 90 -28.37 -1.52 3.91
N LEU A 91 -27.22 -1.90 3.35
CA LEU A 91 -25.91 -1.65 3.95
C LEU A 91 -25.41 -0.20 3.78
N ARG A 92 -26.03 0.59 2.89
CA ARG A 92 -25.70 2.00 2.63
C ARG A 92 -26.57 2.92 3.47
#